data_AF-A0AAD7YKX4-F1
#
_entry.id   AF-A0AAD7YKX4-F1
#
_cell.length_a   1.000
_cell.length_b   1.000
_cell.length_c   1.000
_cell.angle_alpha   90.00
_cell.angle_beta   90.00
_cell.angle_gamma   90.00
#
_symmetry.space_group_name_H-M   'P 1'
#
loop_
_entity.id
_entity.type
_entity.pdbx_description
1 polymer ?
#
loop_
_entity_poly.entity_id
_entity_poly.type
_entity_poly.pdbx_seq_one_letter_code
_entity_poly.pdbx_strand_id
1 'polypeptide(L)'
;MGEKVENLTNDVELNNSEITFDNFTILKEFGNIINLVRNEDFLETVPKAKLRRVKWMPMFNCLKQGILDEMVQELSSMWEYENMPQKLEILEKQKEKFMEMETDKVLWRPQLAEVKAQLRASDVANLKKQKVLLESLAKEYETRVNRIKKILAAKRGYLKALQLDIQKYQRRNEDLILKINDKLENHHNLIKNTLVDKIDIEEIDWKEKDMEIDEIN
;
A
#
# COMPACT_ATOMS: atom_id res chain seq x y z
N MET A 1 16.14 -53.51 30.38
CA MET A 1 17.27 -52.80 30.99
C MET A 1 17.63 -51.64 30.07
N GLY A 2 17.39 -50.37 30.36
CA GLY A 2 16.66 -49.67 31.40
C GLY A 2 16.44 -48.27 30.84
N GLU A 3 15.19 -47.79 30.83
CA GLU A 3 14.87 -46.43 30.44
C GLU A 3 15.50 -45.48 31.46
N LYS A 4 16.48 -44.67 31.04
CA LYS A 4 16.86 -43.49 31.79
C LYS A 4 15.87 -42.39 31.41
N VAL A 5 14.82 -42.29 32.22
CA VAL A 5 13.98 -41.11 32.30
C VAL A 5 14.84 -40.02 32.93
N GLU A 6 15.40 -39.13 32.10
CA GLU A 6 15.89 -37.85 32.58
C GLU A 6 14.67 -37.04 33.04
N ASN A 7 14.45 -37.07 34.35
CA ASN A 7 13.66 -36.06 35.05
C ASN A 7 14.32 -34.70 34.80
N LEU A 8 13.90 -34.03 33.73
CA LEU A 8 14.00 -32.58 33.61
C LEU A 8 13.03 -31.98 34.64
N THR A 9 13.48 -31.93 35.89
CA THR A 9 13.10 -30.87 36.81
C THR A 9 13.57 -29.57 36.16
N ASN A 10 12.74 -29.04 35.25
CA ASN A 10 12.77 -27.61 34.96
C ASN A 10 12.32 -26.94 36.26
N ASP A 11 13.29 -26.74 37.15
CA ASP A 11 13.27 -25.62 38.07
C ASP A 11 12.98 -24.41 37.19
N VAL A 12 11.70 -24.01 37.23
CA VAL A 12 11.29 -22.70 36.78
C VAL A 12 12.12 -21.76 37.62
N GLU A 13 13.19 -21.23 37.03
CA GLU A 13 13.82 -20.00 37.47
C GLU A 13 12.70 -18.96 37.47
N LEU A 14 12.01 -18.87 38.61
CA LEU A 14 11.23 -17.74 39.07
C LEU A 14 12.22 -16.59 39.18
N ASN A 15 12.57 -16.03 38.02
CA ASN A 15 12.96 -14.64 37.94
C ASN A 15 11.74 -13.88 38.44
N ASN A 16 11.69 -13.68 39.76
CA ASN A 16 10.82 -12.76 40.45
C ASN A 16 11.18 -11.35 39.97
N SER A 17 10.86 -11.01 38.71
CA SER A 17 10.41 -9.66 38.45
C SER A 17 9.11 -9.53 39.23
N GLU A 18 9.18 -8.97 40.44
CA GLU A 18 8.02 -8.53 41.20
C GLU A 18 7.19 -7.58 40.32
N ILE A 19 6.29 -8.15 39.51
CA ILE A 19 5.16 -7.41 39.00
C ILE A 19 4.22 -7.32 40.18
N THR A 20 4.37 -6.25 40.95
CA THR A 20 3.54 -6.01 42.12
C THR A 20 2.10 -5.76 41.67
N PHE A 21 1.16 -6.43 42.33
CA PHE A 21 -0.24 -6.15 42.18
C PHE A 21 -0.55 -4.77 42.77
N ASP A 22 -0.60 -3.74 41.92
CA ASP A 22 -0.70 -2.34 42.34
C ASP A 22 -2.15 -1.81 42.42
N ASN A 23 -3.14 -2.67 42.69
CA ASN A 23 -4.51 -2.23 42.91
C ASN A 23 -4.76 -1.95 44.40
N PHE A 24 -4.51 -0.72 44.80
CA PHE A 24 -4.69 -0.26 46.18
C PHE A 24 -6.10 -0.45 46.74
N THR A 25 -7.14 -0.47 45.89
CA THR A 25 -8.51 -0.72 46.35
C THR A 25 -8.66 -2.16 46.82
N ILE A 26 -8.18 -3.13 46.04
CA ILE A 26 -8.28 -4.54 46.39
C ILE A 26 -7.37 -4.88 47.58
N LEU A 27 -6.14 -4.34 47.61
CA LEU A 27 -5.23 -4.49 48.75
C LEU A 27 -5.84 -3.95 50.06
N LYS A 28 -6.55 -2.83 49.99
CA LYS A 28 -7.27 -2.28 51.14
C LYS A 28 -8.38 -3.22 51.63
N GLU A 29 -9.11 -3.86 50.72
CA GLU A 29 -10.14 -4.83 51.09
C GLU A 29 -9.55 -6.09 51.74
N PHE A 30 -8.37 -6.56 51.32
CA PHE A 30 -7.66 -7.64 52.04
C PHE A 30 -7.29 -7.23 53.47
N GLY A 31 -6.80 -6.00 53.65
CA GLY A 31 -6.59 -5.44 54.98
C GLY A 31 -7.87 -5.37 55.81
N ASN A 32 -9.00 -4.98 55.21
CA ASN A 32 -10.29 -4.96 55.89
C ASN A 32 -10.70 -6.36 56.35
N ILE A 33 -10.59 -7.38 55.48
CA ILE A 33 -10.94 -8.78 55.78
C ILE A 33 -10.16 -9.30 56.99
N ILE A 34 -8.85 -9.04 57.04
CA ILE A 34 -8.00 -9.52 58.14
C ILE A 34 -8.30 -8.78 59.45
N ASN A 35 -8.69 -7.51 59.35
CA ASN A 35 -9.11 -6.72 60.50
C ASN A 35 -10.53 -7.04 60.99
N LEU A 36 -11.34 -7.79 60.24
CA LEU A 36 -12.64 -8.29 60.73
C LEU A 36 -12.47 -9.27 61.88
N VAL A 37 -11.40 -10.06 61.87
CA VAL A 37 -11.11 -10.97 62.98
C VAL A 37 -10.44 -10.16 64.07
N ARG A 38 -11.18 -9.81 65.13
CA ARG A 38 -10.61 -8.98 66.20
C ARG A 38 -9.68 -9.79 67.10
N ASN A 39 -8.76 -9.08 67.73
CA ASN A 39 -7.80 -9.69 68.62
C ASN A 39 -8.46 -10.16 69.92
N GLU A 40 -9.47 -9.44 70.37
CA GLU A 40 -10.30 -9.80 71.52
C GLU A 40 -11.02 -11.13 71.28
N ASP A 41 -11.68 -11.27 70.13
CA ASP A 41 -12.39 -12.49 69.74
C ASP A 41 -11.45 -13.71 69.70
N PHE A 42 -10.23 -13.54 69.19
CA PHE A 42 -9.23 -14.59 69.20
C PHE A 42 -8.82 -14.98 70.62
N LEU A 43 -8.56 -14.02 71.50
CA LEU A 43 -8.13 -14.29 72.88
C LEU A 43 -9.21 -15.00 73.72
N GLU A 44 -10.49 -14.81 73.40
CA GLU A 44 -11.59 -15.54 74.03
C GLU A 44 -11.57 -17.04 73.71
N THR A 45 -11.04 -17.43 72.56
CA THR A 45 -10.92 -18.84 72.12
C THR A 45 -9.69 -19.56 72.70
N VAL A 46 -8.70 -18.83 73.21
CA VAL A 46 -7.45 -19.40 73.72
C VAL A 46 -7.63 -19.93 75.16
N PRO A 47 -7.18 -21.16 75.47
CA PRO A 47 -7.29 -21.71 76.82
C PRO A 47 -6.62 -20.81 77.87
N LYS A 48 -7.41 -20.34 78.85
CA LYS A 48 -6.96 -19.35 79.87
C LYS A 48 -5.73 -19.80 80.66
N ALA A 49 -5.55 -21.11 80.85
CA ALA A 49 -4.38 -21.71 81.50
C ALA A 49 -3.05 -21.47 80.75
N LYS A 50 -3.09 -21.20 79.44
CA LYS A 50 -1.91 -20.99 78.58
C LYS A 50 -1.61 -19.51 78.30
N LEU A 51 -2.46 -18.57 78.75
CA LEU A 51 -2.30 -17.13 78.52
C LEU A 51 -1.01 -16.56 79.16
N ARG A 52 -0.53 -17.13 80.27
CA ARG A 52 0.65 -16.61 81.00
C ARG A 52 2.00 -16.99 80.38
N ARG A 53 2.07 -18.04 79.56
CA ARG A 53 3.35 -18.58 79.04
C ARG A 53 3.64 -18.21 77.59
N VAL A 54 2.62 -17.89 76.81
CA VAL A 54 2.75 -17.63 75.38
C VAL A 54 2.24 -16.23 75.07
N LYS A 55 3.01 -15.47 74.28
CA LYS A 55 2.61 -14.16 73.77
C LYS A 55 1.66 -14.34 72.57
N TRP A 56 0.43 -14.74 72.85
CA TRP A 56 -0.60 -15.06 71.85
C TRP A 56 -0.92 -13.91 70.90
N MET A 57 -0.91 -12.67 71.41
CA MET A 57 -1.24 -11.49 70.62
C MET A 57 -0.21 -11.21 69.50
N PRO A 58 1.11 -11.13 69.77
CA PRO A 58 2.11 -11.09 68.71
C PRO A 58 2.04 -12.27 67.74
N MET A 59 1.83 -13.49 68.24
CA MET A 59 1.73 -14.68 67.39
C MET A 59 0.53 -14.61 66.45
N PHE A 60 -0.60 -14.13 66.94
CA PHE A 60 -1.81 -13.94 66.13
C PHE A 60 -1.64 -12.82 65.11
N ASN A 61 -0.98 -11.72 65.47
CA ASN A 61 -0.64 -10.67 64.52
C ASN A 61 0.32 -11.16 63.42
N CYS A 62 1.32 -11.99 63.78
CA CYS A 62 2.18 -12.64 62.78
C CYS A 62 1.38 -13.56 61.85
N LEU A 63 0.44 -14.34 62.39
CA LEU A 63 -0.42 -15.20 61.58
C LEU A 63 -1.31 -14.39 60.63
N LYS A 64 -1.91 -13.31 61.13
CA LYS A 64 -2.69 -12.36 60.30
C LYS A 64 -1.86 -11.77 59.18
N GLN A 65 -0.64 -11.35 59.48
CA GLN A 65 0.27 -10.81 58.47
C GLN A 65 0.65 -11.89 57.45
N GLY A 66 0.97 -13.11 57.89
CA GLY A 66 1.28 -14.22 56.98
C GLY A 66 0.12 -14.55 56.04
N ILE A 67 -1.11 -14.57 56.54
CA ILE A 67 -2.31 -14.75 55.69
C ILE A 67 -2.46 -13.59 54.71
N LEU A 68 -2.21 -12.33 55.14
CA LEU A 68 -2.23 -11.18 54.23
C LEU A 68 -1.22 -11.33 53.10
N ASP A 69 0.01 -11.69 53.46
CA ASP A 69 1.12 -11.81 52.52
C ASP A 69 0.84 -12.94 51.50
N GLU A 70 0.31 -14.08 51.96
CA GLU A 70 -0.11 -15.18 51.09
C GLU A 70 -1.26 -14.76 50.15
N MET A 71 -2.27 -14.03 50.64
CA MET A 71 -3.37 -13.52 49.80
C MET A 71 -2.86 -12.54 48.72
N VAL A 72 -1.91 -11.67 49.07
CA VAL A 72 -1.29 -10.72 48.13
C VAL A 72 -0.44 -11.46 47.11
N GLN A 73 0.34 -12.45 47.54
CA GLN A 73 1.20 -13.24 46.66
C GLN A 73 0.36 -14.04 45.66
N GLU A 74 -0.64 -14.79 46.12
CA GLU A 74 -1.52 -15.58 45.25
C GLU A 74 -2.21 -14.68 44.22
N LEU A 75 -2.74 -13.52 44.64
CA LEU A 75 -3.38 -12.61 43.71
C LEU A 75 -2.39 -12.01 42.71
N SER A 76 -1.16 -11.71 43.14
CA SER A 76 -0.11 -11.22 42.24
C SER A 76 0.25 -12.26 41.19
N SER A 77 0.38 -13.54 41.59
CA SER A 77 0.61 -14.65 40.67
C SER A 77 -0.56 -14.84 39.69
N MET A 78 -1.81 -14.77 40.15
CA MET A 78 -2.98 -14.81 39.27
C MET A 78 -3.01 -13.62 38.31
N TRP A 79 -2.66 -12.42 38.78
CA TRP A 79 -2.64 -11.20 38.00
C TRP A 79 -1.65 -11.26 36.84
N GLU A 80 -0.47 -11.78 37.10
CA GLU A 80 0.56 -12.02 36.10
C GLU A 80 0.16 -13.16 35.14
N TYR A 81 -0.31 -14.30 35.68
CA TYR A 81 -0.75 -15.44 34.89
C TYR A 81 -1.84 -15.07 33.88
N GLU A 82 -2.83 -14.30 34.32
CA GLU A 82 -3.91 -13.80 33.47
C GLU A 82 -3.49 -12.62 32.58
N ASN A 83 -2.25 -12.15 32.70
CA ASN A 83 -1.70 -11.04 31.94
C ASN A 83 -2.60 -9.79 32.03
N MET A 84 -3.08 -9.53 33.24
CA MET A 84 -4.01 -8.44 33.54
C MET A 84 -3.49 -7.04 33.17
N PRO A 85 -2.19 -6.71 33.30
CA PRO A 85 -1.67 -5.42 32.87
C PRO A 85 -1.97 -5.13 31.40
N GLN A 86 -1.76 -6.09 30.50
CA GLN A 86 -2.03 -5.91 29.07
C GLN A 86 -3.53 -5.79 28.79
N LYS A 87 -4.37 -6.59 29.47
CA LYS A 87 -5.83 -6.51 29.33
C LYS A 87 -6.34 -5.13 29.75
N LEU A 88 -5.82 -4.56 30.85
CA LEU A 88 -6.17 -3.22 31.31
C LEU A 88 -5.69 -2.13 30.35
N GLU A 89 -4.47 -2.24 29.81
CA GLU A 89 -3.96 -1.29 28.81
C GLU A 89 -4.83 -1.28 27.54
N ILE A 90 -5.26 -2.45 27.08
CA ILE A 90 -6.18 -2.57 25.95
C ILE A 90 -7.52 -1.90 26.26
N LEU A 91 -8.05 -2.10 27.48
CA LEU A 91 -9.30 -1.47 27.91
C LEU A 91 -9.18 0.05 27.96
N GLU A 92 -8.08 0.61 28.48
CA GLU A 92 -7.89 2.06 28.53
C GLU A 92 -7.77 2.65 27.12
N LYS A 93 -7.00 2.01 26.22
CA LYS A 93 -6.93 2.42 24.79
C LYS A 93 -8.29 2.37 24.11
N GLN A 94 -9.11 1.36 24.41
CA GLN A 94 -10.47 1.27 23.88
C GLN A 94 -11.35 2.39 24.43
N LYS A 95 -11.29 2.63 25.74
CA LYS A 95 -12.02 3.71 26.40
C LYS A 95 -11.67 5.06 25.76
N GLU A 96 -10.38 5.40 25.63
CA GLU A 96 -9.92 6.62 24.96
C GLU A 96 -10.49 6.74 23.54
N LYS A 97 -10.37 5.67 22.73
CA LYS A 97 -10.88 5.64 21.36
C LYS A 97 -12.39 5.89 21.25
N PHE A 98 -13.15 5.49 22.26
CA PHE A 98 -14.61 5.58 22.26
C PHE A 98 -15.16 6.73 23.12
N MET A 99 -14.30 7.51 23.80
CA MET A 99 -14.73 8.65 24.63
C MET A 99 -15.39 9.77 23.81
N GLU A 100 -15.00 9.94 22.54
CA GLU A 100 -15.54 10.97 21.65
C GLU A 100 -16.79 10.53 20.88
N MET A 101 -17.24 9.28 21.03
CA MET A 101 -18.46 8.82 20.35
C MET A 101 -19.71 9.31 21.08
N GLU A 102 -20.70 9.79 20.31
CA GLU A 102 -22.00 10.26 20.82
C GLU A 102 -22.62 9.26 21.82
N THR A 103 -22.81 9.72 23.05
CA THR A 103 -23.32 8.93 24.19
C THR A 103 -24.73 8.38 23.99
N ASP A 104 -25.49 8.97 23.05
CA ASP A 104 -26.87 8.56 22.74
C ASP A 104 -26.98 7.35 21.81
N LYS A 105 -25.86 6.92 21.19
CA LYS A 105 -25.86 5.78 20.28
C LYS A 105 -25.42 4.52 21.00
N VAL A 106 -26.34 3.56 21.13
CA VAL A 106 -26.01 2.20 21.56
C VAL A 106 -25.05 1.59 20.54
N LEU A 107 -23.79 1.45 20.95
CA LEU A 107 -22.77 0.81 20.12
C LEU A 107 -23.13 -0.67 19.92
N TRP A 108 -22.98 -1.13 18.68
CA TRP A 108 -23.21 -2.52 18.34
C TRP A 108 -22.34 -3.44 19.22
N ARG A 109 -22.95 -4.50 19.76
CA ARG A 109 -22.28 -5.54 20.53
C ARG A 109 -22.51 -6.88 19.82
N PRO A 110 -21.48 -7.73 19.74
CA PRO A 110 -21.66 -9.09 19.21
C PRO A 110 -22.74 -9.81 20.03
N GLN A 111 -23.86 -10.16 19.39
CA GLN A 111 -24.84 -11.04 20.02
C GLN A 111 -24.29 -12.47 19.96
N LEU A 112 -24.29 -13.16 21.11
CA LEU A 112 -23.67 -14.49 21.30
C LEU A 112 -24.21 -15.56 20.32
N ALA A 113 -25.38 -15.34 19.70
CA ALA A 113 -26.03 -16.29 18.81
C ALA A 113 -25.71 -16.10 17.30
N GLU A 114 -25.12 -14.97 16.88
CA GLU A 114 -24.98 -14.64 15.45
C GLU A 114 -23.51 -14.53 15.00
N VAL A 115 -22.80 -15.65 15.02
CA VAL A 115 -21.43 -15.76 14.45
C VAL A 115 -21.39 -15.27 13.00
N LYS A 116 -22.45 -15.52 12.22
CA LYS A 116 -22.57 -15.03 10.84
C LYS A 116 -22.58 -13.50 10.75
N ALA A 117 -23.23 -12.81 11.70
CA ALA A 117 -23.26 -11.35 11.72
C ALA A 117 -21.88 -10.77 12.09
N GLN A 118 -21.17 -11.43 13.01
CA GLN A 118 -19.80 -11.05 13.40
C GLN A 118 -18.82 -11.22 12.24
N LEU A 119 -18.89 -12.35 11.52
CA LEU A 119 -18.08 -12.60 10.33
C LEU A 119 -18.35 -11.57 9.23
N ARG A 120 -19.64 -11.28 8.96
CA ARG A 120 -20.02 -10.24 7.99
C ARG A 120 -19.47 -8.86 8.37
N ALA A 121 -19.50 -8.49 9.65
CA ALA A 121 -18.96 -7.21 10.11
C ALA A 121 -17.44 -7.11 9.87
N SER A 122 -16.70 -8.19 10.15
CA SER A 122 -15.26 -8.31 9.84
C SER A 122 -15.01 -8.21 8.34
N ASP A 123 -15.77 -8.95 7.53
CA ASP A 123 -15.66 -8.97 6.08
C ASP A 123 -15.93 -7.60 5.46
N VAL A 124 -16.90 -6.83 5.99
CA VAL A 124 -17.19 -5.46 5.50
C VAL A 124 -15.98 -4.54 5.64
N ALA A 125 -15.20 -4.64 6.71
CA ALA A 125 -13.98 -3.83 6.87
C ALA A 125 -12.92 -4.21 5.83
N ASN A 126 -12.74 -5.50 5.57
CA ASN A 126 -11.81 -6.00 4.56
C ASN A 126 -12.25 -5.61 3.14
N LEU A 127 -13.53 -5.79 2.83
CA LEU A 127 -14.12 -5.41 1.55
C LEU A 127 -14.02 -3.90 1.30
N LYS A 128 -14.18 -3.06 2.33
CA LYS A 128 -13.94 -1.61 2.22
C LYS A 128 -12.49 -1.30 1.84
N LYS A 129 -11.51 -1.94 2.48
CA LYS A 129 -10.09 -1.76 2.14
C LYS A 129 -9.80 -2.21 0.70
N GLN A 130 -10.32 -3.37 0.30
CA GLN A 130 -10.17 -3.88 -1.07
C GLN A 130 -10.81 -2.96 -2.10
N LYS A 131 -12.02 -2.43 -1.81
CA LYS A 131 -12.71 -1.48 -2.69
C LYS A 131 -11.84 -0.24 -2.93
N VAL A 132 -11.31 0.37 -1.87
CA VAL A 132 -10.47 1.58 -2.00
C VAL A 132 -9.23 1.31 -2.86
N LEU A 133 -8.59 0.15 -2.68
CA LEU A 133 -7.44 -0.26 -3.49
C LEU A 133 -7.82 -0.46 -4.97
N LEU A 134 -8.94 -1.13 -5.24
CA LEU A 134 -9.41 -1.35 -6.61
C LEU A 134 -9.78 -0.03 -7.30
N GLU A 135 -10.42 0.90 -6.58
CA GLU A 135 -10.72 2.24 -7.08
C GLU A 135 -9.45 3.03 -7.40
N SER A 136 -8.41 2.95 -6.56
CA SER A 136 -7.15 3.64 -6.83
C SER A 136 -6.43 3.06 -8.06
N LEU A 137 -6.41 1.73 -8.20
CA LEU A 137 -5.82 1.06 -9.37
C LEU A 137 -6.59 1.38 -10.65
N ALA A 138 -7.92 1.34 -10.62
CA ALA A 138 -8.76 1.70 -11.77
C ALA A 138 -8.47 3.13 -12.24
N LYS A 139 -8.34 4.08 -11.30
CA LYS A 139 -8.00 5.47 -11.60
C LYS A 139 -6.59 5.59 -12.21
N GLU A 140 -5.62 4.85 -11.70
CA GLU A 140 -4.27 4.81 -12.27
C GLU A 140 -4.29 4.31 -13.73
N TYR A 141 -4.97 3.20 -14.00
CA TYR A 141 -5.11 2.67 -15.36
C TYR A 141 -5.81 3.66 -16.30
N GLU A 142 -6.86 4.32 -15.84
CA GLU A 142 -7.56 5.33 -16.63
C GLU A 142 -6.63 6.49 -17.02
N THR A 143 -5.83 6.99 -16.08
CA THR A 143 -4.85 8.06 -16.38
C THR A 143 -3.79 7.61 -17.39
N ARG A 144 -3.30 6.37 -17.28
CA ARG A 144 -2.34 5.78 -18.23
C ARG A 144 -2.94 5.64 -19.62
N VAL A 145 -4.17 5.14 -19.73
CA VAL A 145 -4.90 5.02 -21.00
C VAL A 145 -5.10 6.39 -21.62
N ASN A 146 -5.51 7.38 -20.85
CA ASN A 146 -5.70 8.75 -21.35
C ASN A 146 -4.41 9.39 -21.85
N ARG A 147 -3.27 9.12 -21.19
CA ARG A 147 -1.94 9.54 -21.67
C ARG A 147 -1.61 8.89 -23.02
N ILE A 148 -1.82 7.58 -23.16
CA ILE A 148 -1.57 6.86 -24.41
C ILE A 148 -2.48 7.37 -25.53
N LYS A 149 -3.77 7.62 -25.25
CA LYS A 149 -4.72 8.19 -26.21
C LYS A 149 -4.24 9.55 -26.76
N LYS A 150 -3.72 10.43 -25.90
CA LYS A 150 -3.15 11.72 -26.32
C LYS A 150 -1.94 11.54 -27.24
N ILE A 151 -1.03 10.62 -26.90
CA ILE A 151 0.13 10.30 -27.73
C ILE A 151 -0.30 9.75 -29.08
N LEU A 152 -1.26 8.82 -29.10
CA LEU A 152 -1.79 8.24 -30.33
C LEU A 152 -2.43 9.31 -31.23
N ALA A 153 -3.20 10.23 -30.66
CA ALA A 153 -3.80 11.34 -31.40
C ALA A 153 -2.74 12.23 -32.05
N ALA A 154 -1.68 12.58 -31.31
CA ALA A 154 -0.57 13.36 -31.84
C ALA A 154 0.16 12.63 -32.99
N LYS A 155 0.44 11.33 -32.83
CA LYS A 155 1.08 10.51 -33.88
C LYS A 155 0.20 10.40 -35.12
N ARG A 156 -1.12 10.24 -34.98
CA ARG A 156 -2.08 10.27 -36.09
C ARG A 156 -2.09 11.62 -36.81
N GLY A 157 -2.02 12.73 -36.06
CA GLY A 157 -1.91 14.07 -36.64
C GLY A 157 -0.65 14.25 -37.48
N TYR A 158 0.50 13.82 -36.95
CA TYR A 158 1.78 13.87 -37.65
C TYR A 158 1.77 13.02 -38.94
N LEU A 159 1.21 11.81 -38.88
CA LEU A 159 1.08 10.94 -40.05
C LEU A 159 0.23 11.60 -41.15
N LYS A 160 -0.88 12.24 -40.79
CA LYS A 160 -1.72 12.98 -41.75
C LYS A 160 -0.97 14.14 -42.40
N ALA A 161 -0.17 14.88 -41.63
CA ALA A 161 0.65 15.96 -42.17
C ALA A 161 1.67 15.42 -43.20
N LEU A 162 2.38 14.35 -42.87
CA LEU A 162 3.29 13.68 -43.80
C LEU A 162 2.58 13.17 -45.07
N GLN A 163 1.37 12.62 -44.93
CA GLN A 163 0.58 12.16 -46.07
C GLN A 163 0.23 13.33 -47.01
N LEU A 164 -0.13 14.50 -46.47
CA LEU A 164 -0.40 15.69 -47.26
C LEU A 164 0.86 16.22 -47.97
N ASP A 165 2.01 16.20 -47.29
CA ASP A 165 3.29 16.60 -47.89
C ASP A 165 3.67 15.67 -49.05
N ILE A 166 3.54 14.35 -48.88
CA ILE A 166 3.78 13.38 -49.96
C ILE A 166 2.88 13.67 -51.16
N GLN A 167 1.57 13.89 -50.94
CA GLN A 167 0.65 14.23 -52.02
C GLN A 167 1.02 15.54 -52.74
N LYS A 168 1.51 16.54 -51.99
CA LYS A 168 1.98 17.81 -52.56
C LYS A 168 3.21 17.59 -53.46
N TYR A 169 4.18 16.78 -53.03
CA TYR A 169 5.34 16.45 -53.84
C TYR A 169 4.99 15.63 -55.08
N GLN A 170 4.05 14.69 -54.96
CA GLN A 170 3.54 13.90 -56.09
C GLN A 170 2.93 14.80 -57.18
N ARG A 171 2.01 15.71 -56.82
CA ARG A 171 1.43 16.66 -57.79
C ARG A 171 2.48 17.54 -58.45
N ARG A 172 3.43 18.06 -57.66
CA ARG A 172 4.51 18.89 -58.22
C ARG A 172 5.40 18.12 -59.20
N ASN A 173 5.61 16.83 -58.94
CA ASN A 173 6.36 15.96 -59.85
C ASN A 173 5.57 15.70 -61.15
N GLU A 174 4.26 15.44 -61.06
CA GLU A 174 3.37 15.31 -62.22
C GLU A 174 3.39 16.60 -63.08
N ASP A 175 3.29 17.77 -62.46
CA ASP A 175 3.39 19.07 -63.14
C ASP A 175 4.74 19.25 -63.87
N LEU A 176 5.85 18.78 -63.26
CA LEU A 176 7.17 18.84 -63.89
C LEU A 176 7.28 17.89 -65.08
N ILE A 177 6.75 16.67 -64.96
CA ILE A 177 6.72 15.70 -66.07
C ILE A 177 5.90 16.25 -67.23
N LEU A 178 4.74 16.86 -66.97
CA LEU A 178 3.93 17.52 -68.00
C LEU A 178 4.72 18.62 -68.71
N LYS A 179 5.38 19.52 -67.97
CA LYS A 179 6.22 20.57 -68.56
C LYS A 179 7.39 20.04 -69.39
N ILE A 180 8.00 18.92 -68.97
CA ILE A 180 9.06 18.27 -69.74
C ILE A 180 8.49 17.71 -71.05
N ASN A 181 7.34 17.05 -70.99
CA ASN A 181 6.66 16.52 -72.18
C ASN A 181 6.28 17.65 -73.15
N ASP A 182 5.70 18.75 -72.66
CA ASP A 182 5.39 19.92 -73.48
C ASP A 182 6.65 20.48 -74.18
N LYS A 183 7.78 20.54 -73.47
CA LYS A 183 9.06 20.96 -74.07
C LYS A 183 9.57 19.98 -75.11
N LEU A 184 9.49 18.67 -74.85
CA LEU A 184 9.89 17.64 -75.80
C LEU A 184 9.05 17.71 -77.08
N GLU A 185 7.74 17.89 -76.94
CA GLU A 185 6.83 18.05 -78.07
C GLU A 185 7.13 19.32 -78.86
N ASN A 186 7.37 20.45 -78.18
CA ASN A 186 7.79 21.69 -78.83
C ASN A 186 9.13 21.55 -79.56
N HIS A 187 10.12 20.87 -78.97
CA HIS A 187 11.39 20.57 -79.64
C HIS A 187 11.21 19.68 -80.87
N HIS A 188 10.36 18.65 -80.79
CA HIS A 188 10.02 17.80 -81.93
C HIS A 188 9.35 18.58 -83.06
N ASN A 189 8.41 19.46 -82.71
CA ASN A 189 7.74 20.34 -83.67
C ASN A 189 8.69 21.37 -84.28
N LEU A 190 9.62 21.91 -83.50
CA LEU A 190 10.71 22.75 -84.01
C LEU A 190 11.54 21.97 -85.02
N ILE A 191 12.03 20.77 -84.70
CA ILE A 191 12.81 19.92 -85.63
C ILE A 191 12.04 19.67 -86.93
N LYS A 192 10.74 19.41 -86.86
CA LYS A 192 9.87 19.25 -88.04
C LYS A 192 9.73 20.54 -88.86
N ASN A 193 9.64 21.70 -88.20
CA ASN A 193 9.46 23.00 -88.85
C ASN A 193 10.78 23.59 -89.36
N THR A 194 11.91 23.26 -88.72
CA THR A 194 13.27 23.42 -89.24
C THR A 194 13.68 22.19 -90.04
N LEU A 195 12.81 21.76 -90.95
CA LEU A 195 13.29 21.28 -92.25
C LEU A 195 13.96 22.48 -92.94
N VAL A 196 15.15 22.83 -92.44
CA VAL A 196 16.21 23.28 -93.33
C VAL A 196 16.29 22.16 -94.34
N ASP A 197 16.14 22.50 -95.62
CA ASP A 197 16.40 21.57 -96.71
C ASP A 197 17.60 20.73 -96.31
N LYS A 198 17.43 19.40 -96.24
CA LYS A 198 18.59 18.53 -96.15
C LYS A 198 19.34 18.75 -97.45
N ILE A 199 20.22 19.74 -97.46
CA ILE A 199 21.15 19.95 -98.56
C ILE A 199 22.06 18.74 -98.49
N ASP A 200 21.87 17.84 -99.43
CA ASP A 200 22.81 16.76 -99.64
C ASP A 200 24.10 17.41 -100.14
N ILE A 201 25.14 17.36 -99.32
CA ILE A 201 26.43 18.01 -99.60
C ILE A 201 27.05 17.38 -100.87
N GLU A 202 26.62 16.18 -101.26
CA GLU A 202 27.06 15.48 -102.48
C GLU A 202 26.37 15.97 -103.77
N GLU A 203 25.25 16.71 -103.70
CA GLU A 203 24.53 17.24 -104.88
C GLU A 203 24.86 18.71 -105.20
N ILE A 204 25.74 19.35 -104.43
CA ILE A 204 26.18 20.72 -104.72
C ILE A 204 27.24 20.67 -105.83
N ASP A 205 26.86 21.01 -107.06
CA ASP A 205 27.79 21.23 -108.17
C ASP A 205 28.47 22.59 -108.01
N TRP A 206 29.56 22.62 -107.25
CA TRP A 206 30.38 23.80 -107.01
C TRP A 206 31.01 24.28 -108.32
N LYS A 207 30.51 25.36 -108.90
CA LYS A 207 31.15 26.00 -110.06
C LYS A 207 32.24 26.94 -109.57
N GLU A 208 33.39 26.94 -110.25
CA GLU A 208 34.60 27.73 -109.91
C GLU A 208 34.35 29.23 -109.68
N LYS A 209 33.23 29.79 -110.17
CA LYS A 209 32.84 31.19 -109.94
C LYS A 209 32.44 31.49 -108.48
N ASP A 210 32.04 30.48 -107.73
CA ASP A 210 31.59 30.64 -106.33
C ASP A 210 32.72 30.46 -105.31
N MET A 211 33.95 30.18 -105.79
CA MET A 211 35.17 30.11 -104.98
C MET A 211 36.11 31.32 -105.18
N GLU A 212 35.71 32.33 -105.95
CA GLU A 212 36.49 33.57 -106.07
C GLU A 212 36.42 34.34 -104.74
N ILE A 213 37.56 34.37 -104.05
CA ILE A 213 37.78 35.23 -102.89
C ILE A 213 37.90 36.66 -103.43
N ASP A 214 36.94 37.52 -103.11
CA ASP A 214 37.12 38.96 -103.26
C ASP A 214 38.29 39.39 -102.36
N GLU A 215 39.47 39.55 -102.95
CA GLU A 215 40.59 40.25 -102.33
C GLU A 215 40.17 41.70 -102.08
N ILE A 216 39.84 42.02 -100.84
CA ILE A 216 39.63 43.40 -100.39
C ILE A 216 41.01 44.05 -100.25
N ASN A 217 41.33 44.96 -101.17
CA ASN A 217 42.27 46.07 -100.96
C ASN A 217 41.68 47.11 -99.99
#